data_AF-A0A7C3NA96-F1
#
_entry.id   AF-A0A7C3NA96-F1
#
_cell.length_a   1.000
_cell.length_b   1.000
_cell.length_c   1.000
_cell.angle_alpha   90.00
_cell.angle_beta   90.00
_cell.angle_gamma   90.00
#
_symmetry.space_group_name_H-M   'P 1'
#
loop_
_entity.id
_entity.type
_entity.pdbx_description
1 polymer ?
#
loop_
_entity_poly.entity_id
_entity_poly.type
_entity_poly.pdbx_seq_one_letter_code
_entity_poly.pdbx_strand_id
1 'polypeptide(L)'
;MSTFLQELFAINQPLVFFVYGLVFFVLGLAITLQSRRHSRLILARRLHWLALFGYLHGLHEWGDVFIPIQATYLPEVAVNFLEAIHLGLLALSYACLF
;
A
#
# COMPACT_ATOMS: atom_id res chain seq x y z
N MET A 1 -13.56 -4.90 -30.70
CA MET A 1 -12.51 -3.95 -30.21
C MET A 1 -12.72 -3.57 -28.75
N SER A 2 -13.96 -3.26 -28.31
CA SER A 2 -14.26 -2.91 -26.90
C SER A 2 -14.07 -4.08 -25.92
N THR A 3 -14.46 -5.30 -26.30
CA THR A 3 -14.35 -6.50 -25.44
C THR A 3 -12.90 -6.90 -25.15
N PHE A 4 -12.03 -6.85 -26.17
CA PHE A 4 -10.60 -7.15 -26.02
C PHE A 4 -9.91 -6.23 -25.01
N LEU A 5 -10.19 -4.92 -25.06
CA LEU A 5 -9.61 -3.97 -24.11
C LEU A 5 -10.13 -4.23 -22.69
N GLN A 6 -11.42 -4.52 -22.53
CA GLN A 6 -12.00 -4.87 -21.23
C GLN A 6 -11.36 -6.12 -20.62
N GLU A 7 -11.20 -7.17 -21.42
CA GLU A 7 -10.52 -8.40 -20.98
C GLU A 7 -9.07 -8.15 -20.61
N LEU A 8 -8.34 -7.37 -21.41
CA LEU A 8 -6.95 -7.00 -21.12
C LEU A 8 -6.85 -6.25 -19.78
N PHE A 9 -7.71 -5.26 -19.54
CA PHE A 9 -7.72 -4.54 -18.26
C PHE A 9 -8.13 -5.44 -17.09
N ALA A 10 -9.15 -6.29 -17.25
CA ALA A 10 -9.60 -7.19 -16.20
C ALA A 10 -8.51 -8.19 -15.77
N ILE A 11 -7.79 -8.77 -16.74
CA ILE A 11 -6.70 -9.72 -16.46
C ILE A 11 -5.51 -9.02 -15.79
N ASN A 12 -5.19 -7.80 -16.19
CA ASN A 12 -4.03 -7.06 -15.69
C ASN A 12 -4.34 -6.17 -14.47
N GLN A 13 -5.60 -6.08 -14.05
CA GLN A 13 -6.02 -5.25 -12.91
C GLN A 13 -5.21 -5.52 -11.62
N PRO A 14 -4.90 -6.78 -11.23
CA PRO A 14 -4.07 -7.04 -10.05
C PRO A 14 -2.64 -6.48 -10.19
N LEU A 15 -2.07 -6.49 -11.41
CA LEU A 15 -0.75 -5.91 -11.66
C LEU A 15 -0.78 -4.40 -11.53
N VAL A 16 -1.84 -3.74 -12.00
CA VAL A 16 -2.01 -2.30 -11.85
C VAL A 16 -2.09 -1.91 -10.37
N PHE A 17 -2.90 -2.63 -9.57
CA PHE A 17 -2.99 -2.39 -8.13
C PHE A 17 -1.68 -2.71 -7.39
N PHE A 18 -0.95 -3.74 -7.80
CA PHE A 18 0.36 -4.04 -7.24
C PHE A 18 1.36 -2.89 -7.47
N VAL A 19 1.42 -2.36 -8.70
CA VAL A 19 2.25 -1.21 -9.05
C VAL A 19 1.80 0.04 -8.31
N TYR A 20 0.49 0.25 -8.16
CA TYR A 20 -0.06 1.35 -7.37
C TYR A 20 0.44 1.31 -5.92
N GLY A 21 0.34 0.17 -5.23
CA GLY A 21 0.91 0.00 -3.89
C GLY A 21 2.43 0.23 -3.84
N LEU A 22 3.15 -0.22 -4.88
CA LEU A 22 4.59 0.00 -5.00
C LEU A 22 4.95 1.50 -5.10
N VAL A 23 4.15 2.32 -5.78
CA VAL A 23 4.37 3.77 -5.87
C VAL A 23 4.34 4.41 -4.48
N PHE A 24 3.37 4.07 -3.64
CA PHE A 24 3.30 4.57 -2.26
C PHE A 24 4.45 4.07 -1.40
N PHE A 25 4.82 2.80 -1.55
CA PHE A 25 5.97 2.24 -0.84
C PHE A 25 7.28 2.96 -1.22
N VAL A 26 7.49 3.18 -2.52
CA VAL A 26 8.66 3.91 -3.03
C VAL A 26 8.62 5.38 -2.61
N LEU A 27 7.45 6.02 -2.52
CA LEU A 27 7.32 7.36 -1.94
C LEU A 27 7.80 7.38 -0.49
N GLY A 28 7.36 6.43 0.33
CA GLY A 28 7.84 6.27 1.71
C GLY A 28 9.36 6.10 1.77
N LEU A 29 9.91 5.25 0.90
CA LEU A 29 11.35 5.02 0.76
C LEU A 29 12.13 6.26 0.31
N ALA A 30 11.62 6.99 -0.67
CA ALA A 30 12.25 8.21 -1.16
C ALA A 30 12.34 9.26 -0.07
N ILE A 31 11.26 9.45 0.70
CA ILE A 31 11.21 10.42 1.80
C ILE A 31 12.19 10.02 2.93
N THR A 32 12.24 8.75 3.33
CA THR A 32 13.18 8.30 4.36
C THR A 32 14.63 8.43 3.94
N LEU A 33 14.95 8.16 2.68
CA LEU A 33 16.31 8.33 2.13
C LEU A 33 16.69 9.80 2.00
N GLN A 34 15.76 10.68 1.61
CA GLN A 34 15.99 12.11 1.50
C GLN A 34 16.21 12.78 2.86
N SER A 35 15.51 12.32 3.90
CA SER A 35 15.71 12.75 5.30
C SER A 35 17.18 12.56 5.77
N ARG A 36 17.89 11.55 5.23
CA ARG A 36 19.28 11.26 5.60
C ARG A 36 20.33 12.12 4.90
N ARG A 37 20.02 12.72 3.74
CA ARG A 37 21.05 13.34 2.87
C ARG A 37 21.26 14.85 3.07
N HIS A 38 20.28 15.67 3.48
CA HIS A 38 20.50 17.12 3.67
C HIS A 38 19.45 17.84 4.54
N SER A 39 19.94 18.55 5.57
CA SER A 39 19.58 19.93 6.02
C SER A 39 18.18 20.30 6.61
N ARG A 40 18.21 20.80 7.85
CA ARG A 40 17.54 22.01 8.41
C ARG A 40 16.05 22.32 8.14
N LEU A 41 15.22 21.41 7.67
CA LEU A 41 13.80 21.68 7.55
C LEU A 41 13.08 21.44 8.89
N ILE A 42 12.56 22.50 9.50
CA ILE A 42 11.52 22.45 10.57
C ILE A 42 10.31 21.60 10.15
N LEU A 43 10.18 21.29 8.85
CA LEU A 43 9.21 20.37 8.24
C LEU A 43 9.56 18.88 8.39
N ALA A 44 10.77 18.52 8.84
CA ALA A 44 11.26 17.14 8.91
C ALA A 44 10.36 16.23 9.76
N ARG A 45 9.72 16.75 10.81
CA ARG A 45 8.82 15.93 11.65
C ARG A 45 7.55 15.50 10.90
N ARG A 46 6.99 16.37 10.04
CA ARG A 46 5.82 16.03 9.21
C ARG A 46 6.17 15.11 8.04
N LEU A 47 7.39 15.23 7.49
CA LEU A 47 7.85 14.32 6.43
C LEU A 47 7.99 12.86 6.92
N HIS A 48 8.38 12.64 8.18
CA HIS A 48 8.45 11.27 8.72
C HIS A 48 7.07 10.60 8.78
N TRP A 49 6.01 11.34 9.16
CA TRP A 49 4.64 10.85 9.13
C TRP A 49 4.16 10.55 7.71
N LEU A 50 4.51 11.40 6.74
CA LEU A 50 4.22 11.15 5.33
C LEU A 50 4.95 9.92 4.78
N ALA A 51 6.19 9.67 5.23
CA ALA A 51 6.92 8.48 4.86
C ALA A 51 6.25 7.22 5.42
N LEU A 52 5.86 7.26 6.70
CA LEU A 52 5.14 6.16 7.36
C LEU A 52 3.79 5.90 6.68
N PHE A 53 3.06 6.95 6.32
CA PHE A 53 1.86 6.84 5.49
C PHE A 53 2.14 6.08 4.19
N GLY A 54 3.18 6.46 3.43
CA GLY A 54 3.52 5.80 2.17
C GLY A 54 3.79 4.29 2.35
N TYR A 55 4.51 3.90 3.40
CA TYR A 55 4.74 2.48 3.69
C TYR A 55 3.46 1.74 4.06
N LEU A 56 2.69 2.26 5.01
CA LEU A 56 1.48 1.60 5.51
C LEU A 56 0.42 1.51 4.43
N HIS A 57 0.23 2.57 3.67
CA HIS A 57 -0.72 2.60 2.57
C HIS A 57 -0.28 1.69 1.42
N GLY A 58 1.00 1.67 1.05
CA GLY A 58 1.50 0.72 0.06
C GLY A 58 1.32 -0.75 0.48
N LEU A 59 1.52 -1.07 1.76
CA LEU A 59 1.26 -2.41 2.31
C LEU A 59 -0.24 -2.75 2.33
N HIS A 60 -1.11 -1.77 2.61
CA HIS A 60 -2.56 -1.93 2.51
C HIS A 60 -2.95 -2.33 1.09
N GLU A 61 -2.55 -1.56 0.07
CA GLU A 61 -2.90 -1.86 -1.34
C GLU A 61 -2.45 -3.25 -1.81
N TRP A 62 -1.35 -3.76 -1.28
CA TRP A 62 -0.93 -5.14 -1.55
C TRP A 62 -1.86 -6.18 -0.89
N GLY A 63 -2.50 -5.86 0.23
CA GLY A 63 -3.53 -6.67 0.86
C GLY A 63 -4.68 -7.00 -0.09
N ASP A 64 -5.18 -6.03 -0.85
CA ASP A 64 -6.24 -6.22 -1.86
C ASP A 64 -5.85 -7.23 -2.97
N VAL A 65 -4.55 -7.38 -3.24
CA VAL A 65 -4.05 -8.33 -4.24
C VAL A 65 -3.75 -9.69 -3.61
N PHE A 66 -3.09 -9.73 -2.44
CA PHE A 66 -2.58 -10.97 -1.86
C PHE A 66 -3.58 -11.71 -0.97
N ILE A 67 -4.46 -11.03 -0.24
CA ILE A 67 -5.43 -11.67 0.66
C ILE A 67 -6.37 -12.61 -0.10
N PRO A 68 -6.94 -12.24 -1.26
CA PRO A 68 -7.78 -13.16 -2.04
C PRO A 68 -7.02 -14.41 -2.50
N ILE A 69 -5.74 -14.26 -2.85
CA ILE A 69 -4.88 -15.40 -3.22
C ILE A 69 -4.71 -16.31 -2.00
N GLN A 70 -4.39 -15.75 -0.82
CA GLN A 70 -4.22 -16.52 0.41
C GLN A 70 -5.52 -17.18 0.88
N ALA A 71 -6.68 -16.57 0.64
CA ALA A 71 -7.99 -17.13 0.97
C ALA A 71 -8.30 -18.44 0.23
N THR A 72 -7.57 -18.72 -0.85
CA THR A 72 -7.69 -20.01 -1.58
C THR A 72 -6.97 -21.15 -0.84
N TYR A 73 -6.03 -20.85 0.06
CA TYR A 73 -5.15 -21.83 0.71
C TYR A 73 -5.25 -21.84 2.24
N LEU A 74 -5.72 -20.74 2.85
CA LEU A 74 -5.77 -20.57 4.30
C LEU A 74 -7.18 -20.83 4.86
N PRO A 75 -7.29 -21.26 6.13
CA PRO A 75 -8.57 -21.37 6.81
C PRO A 75 -9.21 -19.99 7.01
N GLU A 76 -10.53 -19.93 7.05
CA GLU A 76 -11.33 -18.70 7.19
C GLU A 76 -10.89 -17.83 8.38
N VAL A 77 -10.52 -18.44 9.51
CA VAL A 77 -10.01 -17.72 10.70
C VAL A 77 -8.73 -16.94 10.38
N ALA A 78 -7.82 -17.50 9.58
CA ALA A 78 -6.59 -16.82 9.18
C ALA A 78 -6.87 -15.71 8.16
N VAL A 79 -7.83 -15.91 7.25
CA VAL A 79 -8.27 -14.88 6.29
C VAL A 79 -8.90 -13.70 7.02
N ASN A 80 -9.84 -13.95 7.93
CA ASN A 80 -10.47 -12.91 8.76
C ASN A 80 -9.44 -12.12 9.56
N PHE A 81 -8.40 -12.79 10.06
CA PHE A 81 -7.30 -12.13 10.74
C PHE A 81 -6.47 -11.23 9.79
N LEU A 82 -6.17 -11.70 8.58
CA LEU A 82 -5.52 -10.90 7.53
C LEU A 82 -6.36 -9.68 7.15
N GLU A 83 -7.67 -9.84 6.99
CA GLU A 83 -8.60 -8.72 6.71
C GLU A 83 -8.65 -7.72 7.88
N ALA A 84 -8.61 -8.19 9.13
CA ALA A 84 -8.54 -7.31 10.29
C ALA A 84 -7.23 -6.50 10.31
N ILE A 85 -6.10 -7.13 9.99
CA ILE A 85 -4.81 -6.44 9.82
C ILE A 85 -4.91 -5.42 8.68
N HIS A 86 -5.52 -5.81 7.56
CA HIS A 86 -5.69 -4.97 6.38
C HIS A 86 -6.46 -3.69 6.72
N LEU A 87 -7.62 -3.80 7.37
CA LEU A 87 -8.37 -2.65 7.87
C LEU A 87 -7.56 -1.82 8.88
N GLY A 88 -6.80 -2.48 9.75
CA GLY A 88 -5.90 -1.81 10.71
C GLY A 88 -4.81 -0.98 10.02
N LEU A 89 -4.20 -1.51 8.95
CA LEU A 89 -3.23 -0.80 8.12
C LEU A 89 -3.85 0.43 7.46
N LEU A 90 -5.09 0.33 6.98
CA LEU A 90 -5.81 1.47 6.41
C LEU A 90 -5.98 2.58 7.43
N ALA A 91 -6.53 2.25 8.60
CA ALA A 91 -6.76 3.21 9.67
C ALA A 91 -5.44 3.87 10.13
N LEU A 92 -4.39 3.07 10.32
CA LEU A 92 -3.09 3.57 10.73
C LEU A 92 -2.44 4.46 9.65
N SER A 93 -2.63 4.14 8.38
CA SER A 93 -2.15 4.97 7.28
C SER A 93 -2.78 6.37 7.34
N TYR A 94 -4.11 6.48 7.41
CA TYR A 94 -4.78 7.78 7.52
C TYR A 94 -4.45 8.51 8.83
N ALA A 95 -4.22 7.80 9.94
CA ALA A 95 -3.74 8.42 11.18
C ALA A 95 -2.38 9.13 10.99
N CYS A 96 -1.54 8.67 10.06
CA CYS A 96 -0.26 9.30 9.74
C CYS A 96 -0.39 10.58 8.89
N LEU A 97 -1.59 10.98 8.47
CA LEU A 97 -1.82 12.22 7.72
C LEU A 97 -2.19 13.42 8.62
N PHE A 98 -2.43 13.20 9.92
CA PHE A 98 -2.77 14.24 10.91
C PHE A 98 -1.54 14.69 11.73
#